data_AF-A0A503HBA6-F1
#
_entry.id   AF-A0A503HBA6-F1
#
_cell.length_a   1.000
_cell.length_b   1.000
_cell.length_c   1.000
_cell.angle_alpha   90.00
_cell.angle_beta   90.00
_cell.angle_gamma   90.00
#
_symmetry.space_group_name_H-M   'P 1'
#
loop_
_entity.id
_entity.type
_entity.pdbx_description
1 polymer ?
#
loop_
_entity_poly.entity_id
_entity_poly.type
_entity_poly.pdbx_seq_one_letter_code
_entity_poly.pdbx_strand_id
1 'polypeptide(L)'
;MGSVTLTPRTVPVSPRSIMYVLDTNVLSALAHKRPNPKVVDWVGNLRAPIAIPFSAVFEIQRGISMLKPKDAQRAASLAKWLKSLLESDVIFLAMDAPVAQLYADMTLVPALQDLWVPCKHAKKPGQDLAIAATAIAHRAVVASMNTKDFVRIDRYFRLRGLFNPDCGKWDIPLASARRSSAAQTHEKEQQRWHHRPLPSQRSRLFPVCPQFPFAQASRAATENLAVM
;
A
#
# COMPACT_ATOMS: atom_id res chain seq x y z
N MET A 1 30.48 12.08 20.54
CA MET A 1 29.73 12.46 19.31
C MET A 1 28.44 11.65 19.33
N GLY A 2 27.29 12.32 19.47
CA GLY A 2 26.01 11.69 19.80
C GLY A 2 25.43 10.86 18.65
N SER A 3 25.07 9.62 18.94
CA SER A 3 24.37 8.72 18.01
C SER A 3 22.90 9.14 17.89
N VAL A 4 22.49 9.57 16.70
CA VAL A 4 21.10 9.88 16.37
C VAL A 4 20.39 8.59 16.00
N THR A 5 19.64 8.01 16.93
CA THR A 5 18.77 6.86 16.65
C THR A 5 17.51 7.34 15.94
N LEU A 6 17.45 7.17 14.61
CA LEU A 6 16.24 7.39 13.82
C LEU A 6 15.23 6.27 14.14
N THR A 7 14.36 6.52 15.11
CA THR A 7 13.17 5.70 15.32
C THR A 7 12.14 6.04 14.23
N PRO A 8 11.53 5.05 13.54
CA PRO A 8 10.45 5.33 12.62
C PRO A 8 9.30 5.96 13.42
N ARG A 9 8.98 7.21 13.09
CA ARG A 9 7.97 8.00 13.79
C ARG A 9 6.59 7.42 13.49
N THR A 10 6.13 6.47 14.29
CA THR A 10 4.74 6.03 14.28
C THR A 10 3.91 7.15 14.91
N VAL A 11 3.35 8.03 14.07
CA VAL A 11 2.40 9.04 14.53
C VAL A 11 1.14 8.30 14.98
N PRO A 12 0.69 8.43 16.25
CA PRO A 12 -0.58 7.85 16.67
C PRO A 12 -1.72 8.58 15.96
N VAL A 13 -2.22 7.97 14.90
CA VAL A 13 -3.38 8.45 14.16
C VAL A 13 -4.61 8.17 15.01
N SER A 14 -5.30 9.23 15.46
CA SER A 14 -6.60 9.09 16.13
C SER A 14 -7.51 8.20 15.28
N PRO A 15 -8.29 7.27 15.85
CA PRO A 15 -9.18 6.39 15.07
C PRO A 15 -10.25 7.16 14.26
N ARG A 16 -10.42 8.47 14.53
CA ARG A 16 -11.29 9.38 13.78
C ARG A 16 -10.58 10.17 12.67
N SER A 17 -9.25 10.31 12.69
CA SER A 17 -8.55 11.01 11.61
C SER A 17 -8.41 10.12 10.38
N ILE A 18 -8.60 10.74 9.22
CA ILE A 18 -8.50 10.09 7.91
C ILE A 18 -7.07 10.31 7.42
N MET A 19 -6.40 9.24 7.03
CA MET A 19 -5.13 9.27 6.29
C MET A 19 -5.40 8.76 4.88
N TYR A 20 -4.74 9.33 3.89
CA TYR A 20 -4.82 8.88 2.49
C TYR A 20 -3.53 8.19 2.08
N VAL A 21 -3.62 6.99 1.51
CA VAL A 21 -2.53 6.32 0.81
C VAL A 21 -2.67 6.66 -0.67
N LEU A 22 -1.62 7.24 -1.27
CA LEU A 22 -1.63 7.57 -2.69
C LEU A 22 -1.26 6.35 -3.53
N ASP A 23 -2.09 6.07 -4.53
CA ASP A 23 -1.76 5.14 -5.61
C ASP A 23 -0.66 5.71 -6.53
N THR A 24 0.07 4.82 -7.21
CA THR A 24 1.13 5.16 -8.17
C THR A 24 0.64 6.12 -9.25
N ASN A 25 -0.61 5.96 -9.73
CA ASN A 25 -1.16 6.85 -10.77
C ASN A 25 -1.35 8.30 -10.27
N VAL A 26 -1.72 8.50 -8.99
CA VAL A 26 -1.87 9.83 -8.38
C VAL A 26 -0.51 10.49 -8.24
N LEU A 27 0.48 9.75 -7.76
CA LEU A 27 1.87 10.23 -7.68
C LEU A 27 2.43 10.59 -9.07
N SER A 28 2.16 9.75 -10.07
CA SER A 28 2.59 9.99 -11.44
C SER A 28 1.96 11.26 -12.02
N ALA A 29 0.68 11.53 -11.70
CA ALA A 29 -0.01 12.75 -12.11
C ALA A 29 0.59 14.03 -11.49
N LEU A 30 1.22 13.93 -10.32
CA LEU A 30 1.96 15.02 -9.68
C LEU A 30 3.39 15.18 -10.25
N ALA A 31 3.99 14.09 -10.72
CA ALA A 31 5.38 14.06 -11.22
C ALA A 31 5.56 14.63 -12.64
N HIS A 32 4.48 14.78 -13.41
CA HIS A 32 4.56 15.25 -14.79
C HIS A 32 5.01 16.72 -14.89
N LYS A 33 5.71 17.07 -15.99
CA LYS A 33 6.08 18.47 -16.30
C LYS A 33 4.88 19.42 -16.29
N ARG A 34 3.70 18.91 -16.67
CA ARG A 34 2.40 19.56 -16.51
C ARG A 34 1.55 18.64 -15.61
N PRO A 35 1.54 18.88 -14.29
CA PRO A 35 0.77 18.07 -13.36
C PRO A 35 -0.74 18.16 -13.65
N ASN A 36 -1.50 17.14 -13.24
CA ASN A 36 -2.97 17.23 -13.29
C ASN A 36 -3.44 18.31 -12.30
N PRO A 37 -4.07 19.41 -12.76
CA PRO A 37 -4.44 20.52 -11.89
C PRO A 37 -5.41 20.10 -10.78
N LYS A 38 -6.33 19.17 -11.06
CA LYS A 38 -7.30 18.73 -10.05
C LYS A 38 -6.64 17.94 -8.92
N VAL A 39 -5.63 17.13 -9.25
CA VAL A 39 -4.88 16.37 -8.25
C VAL A 39 -4.01 17.32 -7.41
N VAL A 40 -3.39 18.32 -8.05
CA VAL A 40 -2.65 19.38 -7.35
C VAL A 40 -3.57 20.15 -6.40
N ASP A 41 -4.72 20.60 -6.89
CA ASP A 41 -5.71 21.33 -6.09
C ASP A 41 -6.22 20.48 -4.92
N TRP A 42 -6.50 19.20 -5.16
CA TRP A 42 -6.93 18.29 -4.10
C TRP A 42 -5.86 18.13 -3.02
N VAL A 43 -4.60 17.85 -3.39
CA VAL A 43 -3.49 17.72 -2.44
C VAL A 43 -3.25 19.03 -1.70
N GLY A 44 -3.27 20.17 -2.39
CA GLY A 44 -3.03 21.49 -1.80
C GLY A 44 -4.11 21.93 -0.80
N ASN A 45 -5.34 21.43 -0.94
CA ASN A 45 -6.45 21.73 -0.04
C ASN A 45 -6.69 20.64 1.03
N LEU A 46 -5.94 19.54 1.00
CA LEU A 46 -6.18 18.41 1.89
C LEU A 46 -5.69 18.71 3.32
N ARG A 47 -6.61 18.64 4.29
CA ARG A 47 -6.31 18.82 5.73
C ARG A 47 -6.07 17.51 6.48
N ALA A 48 -5.67 16.47 5.75
CA ALA A 48 -5.48 15.12 6.25
C ALA A 48 -4.08 14.61 5.89
N PRO A 49 -3.44 13.76 6.71
CA PRO A 49 -2.14 13.19 6.38
C PRO A 49 -2.19 12.40 5.08
N ILE A 50 -1.15 12.59 4.26
CA ILE A 50 -0.88 11.82 3.06
C ILE A 50 0.26 10.86 3.37
N ALA A 51 0.09 9.62 2.91
CA ALA A 51 1.09 8.58 2.99
C ALA A 51 1.34 7.94 1.62
N ILE A 52 2.56 7.47 1.42
CA ILE A 52 3.01 6.79 0.21
C ILE A 52 3.38 5.35 0.57
N PRO A 53 2.76 4.35 -0.05
CA PRO A 53 3.10 2.96 0.22
C PRO A 53 4.41 2.59 -0.47
N PHE A 54 5.20 1.71 0.16
CA PHE A 54 6.43 1.16 -0.42
C PHE A 54 6.23 0.66 -1.86
N SER A 55 5.08 0.03 -2.13
CA SER A 55 4.75 -0.54 -3.42
C SER A 55 4.64 0.50 -4.54
N ALA A 56 4.20 1.73 -4.25
CA ALA A 56 4.19 2.81 -5.22
C ALA A 56 5.60 3.32 -5.54
N VAL A 57 6.47 3.42 -4.54
CA VAL A 57 7.90 3.75 -4.74
C VAL A 57 8.57 2.68 -5.61
N PHE A 58 8.31 1.40 -5.32
CA PHE A 58 8.80 0.28 -6.11
C PHE A 58 8.35 0.38 -7.58
N GLU A 59 7.07 0.67 -7.83
CA GLU A 59 6.53 0.80 -9.18
C GLU A 59 7.16 1.95 -9.97
N ILE A 60 7.33 3.12 -9.34
CA ILE A 60 7.98 4.28 -9.95
C ILE A 60 9.45 3.98 -10.26
N GLN A 61 10.20 3.43 -9.29
CA GLN A 61 11.61 3.08 -9.47
C GLN A 61 11.80 2.06 -10.60
N ARG A 62 10.94 1.04 -10.67
CA ARG A 62 10.93 0.07 -11.75
C ARG A 62 10.67 0.74 -13.10
N GLY A 63 9.69 1.64 -13.16
CA GLY A 63 9.38 2.42 -14.36
C GLY A 63 10.56 3.26 -14.86
N ILE A 64 11.27 3.95 -13.95
CA ILE A 64 12.49 4.70 -14.24
C ILE A 64 13.57 3.78 -14.82
N SER A 65 13.83 2.64 -14.17
CA SER A 65 14.85 1.67 -14.62
C SER A 65 14.51 1.10 -16.01
N MET A 66 13.24 0.84 -16.30
CA MET A 66 12.79 0.37 -17.61
C MET A 66 12.85 1.46 -18.70
N LEU A 67 12.71 2.73 -18.32
CA LEU A 67 12.77 3.86 -19.24
C LEU A 67 14.22 4.22 -19.60
N LYS A 68 15.17 4.04 -18.68
CA LYS A 68 16.57 4.48 -18.83
C LYS A 68 17.24 4.06 -20.16
N PRO A 69 17.09 2.83 -20.68
CA PRO A 69 17.68 2.45 -21.97
C PRO A 69 17.01 3.10 -23.18
N LYS A 70 15.80 3.64 -23.02
CA LYS A 70 14.98 4.22 -24.10
C LYS A 70 15.03 5.74 -24.15
N ASP A 71 15.11 6.37 -22.97
CA ASP A 71 15.13 7.83 -22.81
C ASP A 71 15.84 8.18 -21.50
N ALA A 72 17.18 8.31 -21.59
CA ALA A 72 18.03 8.57 -20.43
C ALA A 72 17.74 9.94 -19.79
N GLN A 73 17.40 10.95 -20.58
CA GLN A 73 17.15 12.30 -20.09
C GLN A 73 15.85 12.36 -19.26
N ARG A 74 14.77 11.74 -19.75
CA ARG A 74 13.51 11.65 -19.00
C ARG A 74 13.65 10.77 -17.78
N ALA A 75 14.36 9.64 -17.88
CA ALA A 75 14.63 8.78 -16.73
C ALA A 75 15.41 9.52 -15.63
N ALA A 76 16.44 10.31 -15.99
CA ALA A 76 17.19 11.13 -15.04
C ALA A 76 16.31 12.20 -14.36
N SER A 77 15.41 12.83 -15.13
CA SER A 77 14.46 13.82 -14.59
C SER A 77 13.50 13.19 -13.56
N LEU A 78 12.95 12.01 -13.86
CA LEU A 78 12.08 11.27 -12.95
C LEU A 78 12.84 10.74 -11.72
N ALA A 79 14.09 10.31 -11.89
CA ALA A 79 14.94 9.88 -10.77
C ALA A 79 15.22 11.04 -9.80
N LYS A 80 15.49 12.25 -10.32
CA LYS A 80 15.65 13.45 -9.49
C LYS A 80 14.37 13.78 -8.73
N TRP A 81 13.22 13.71 -9.40
CA TRP A 81 11.92 13.94 -8.75
C TRP A 81 11.64 12.91 -7.65
N LEU A 82 11.85 11.61 -7.92
CA LEU A 82 11.66 10.56 -6.92
C LEU A 82 12.60 10.75 -5.73
N LYS A 83 13.87 11.13 -5.97
CA LYS A 83 14.81 11.44 -4.89
C LYS A 83 14.29 12.57 -4.01
N SER A 84 13.84 13.69 -4.58
CA SER A 84 13.26 14.80 -3.82
C SER A 84 12.01 14.39 -3.03
N LEU A 85 11.19 13.48 -3.56
CA LEU A 85 10.05 12.94 -2.84
C LEU A 85 10.50 12.10 -1.62
N LEU A 86 11.50 11.23 -1.80
CA LEU A 86 12.04 10.38 -0.73
C LEU A 86 12.74 11.18 0.38
N GLU A 87 13.26 12.36 0.05
CA GLU A 87 13.89 13.30 1.01
C GLU A 87 12.88 14.25 1.67
N SER A 88 11.60 14.19 1.29
CA SER A 88 10.55 15.05 1.84
C SER A 88 9.98 14.52 3.17
N ASP A 89 9.23 15.36 3.88
CA ASP A 89 8.57 15.00 5.15
C ASP A 89 7.28 14.17 4.99
N VAL A 90 7.02 13.61 3.80
CA VAL A 90 5.84 12.77 3.57
C VAL A 90 5.95 11.45 4.33
N ILE A 91 4.82 10.90 4.74
CA ILE A 91 4.77 9.62 5.45
C ILE A 91 4.99 8.49 4.45
N PHE A 92 5.95 7.60 4.71
CA PHE A 92 6.15 6.37 3.95
C PHE A 92 5.67 5.16 4.75
N LEU A 93 4.85 4.30 4.13
CA LEU A 93 4.36 3.07 4.74
C LEU A 93 5.14 1.87 4.20
N ALA A 94 5.78 1.13 5.11
CA ALA A 94 6.54 -0.07 4.78
C ALA A 94 5.62 -1.26 4.50
N MET A 95 6.15 -2.27 3.81
CA MET A 95 5.54 -3.60 3.78
C MET A 95 5.94 -4.34 5.06
N ASP A 96 5.27 -4.01 6.17
CA ASP A 96 5.50 -4.65 7.47
C ASP A 96 4.79 -6.01 7.57
N ALA A 97 4.94 -6.70 8.72
CA ALA A 97 4.38 -8.03 8.90
C ALA A 97 2.84 -8.09 8.72
N PRO A 98 2.03 -7.17 9.30
CA PRO A 98 0.60 -7.09 9.03
C PRO A 98 0.27 -6.92 7.54
N VAL A 99 0.96 -6.01 6.84
CA VAL A 99 0.75 -5.80 5.41
C VAL A 99 1.09 -7.05 4.59
N ALA A 100 2.21 -7.71 4.92
CA ALA A 100 2.66 -8.90 4.22
C ALA A 100 1.70 -10.09 4.39
N GLN A 101 1.17 -10.31 5.61
CA GLN A 101 0.18 -11.35 5.88
C GLN A 101 -1.10 -11.12 5.07
N LEU A 102 -1.64 -9.90 5.13
CA LEU A 102 -2.85 -9.54 4.38
C LEU A 102 -2.64 -9.63 2.86
N TYR A 103 -1.48 -9.18 2.37
CA TYR A 103 -1.13 -9.32 0.96
C TYR A 103 -1.07 -10.79 0.54
N ALA A 104 -0.51 -11.68 1.36
CA ALA A 104 -0.49 -13.11 1.08
C ALA A 104 -1.90 -13.69 0.98
N ASP A 105 -2.79 -13.37 1.92
CA ASP A 105 -4.20 -13.80 1.89
C ASP A 105 -4.92 -13.32 0.63
N MET A 106 -4.65 -12.07 0.21
CA MET A 106 -5.18 -11.51 -1.03
C MET A 106 -4.74 -12.29 -2.28
N THR A 107 -3.50 -12.78 -2.32
CA THR A 107 -3.00 -13.56 -3.48
C THR A 107 -3.72 -14.89 -3.66
N LEU A 108 -4.37 -15.42 -2.60
CA LEU A 108 -5.10 -16.69 -2.65
C LEU A 108 -6.50 -16.55 -3.26
N VAL A 109 -7.01 -15.32 -3.47
CA VAL A 109 -8.32 -15.09 -4.10
C VAL A 109 -8.25 -15.30 -5.62
N PRO A 110 -8.93 -16.32 -6.19
CA PRO A 110 -8.87 -16.57 -7.63
C PRO A 110 -9.34 -15.39 -8.48
N ALA A 111 -10.35 -14.64 -7.99
CA ALA A 111 -10.90 -13.47 -8.66
C ALA A 111 -9.98 -12.25 -8.67
N LEU A 112 -8.86 -12.28 -7.93
CA LEU A 112 -7.83 -11.23 -7.89
C LEU A 112 -6.48 -11.71 -8.46
N GLN A 113 -6.43 -12.92 -9.02
CA GLN A 113 -5.19 -13.56 -9.45
C GLN A 113 -4.45 -12.76 -10.53
N ASP A 114 -5.20 -12.15 -11.45
CA ASP A 114 -4.69 -11.31 -12.53
C ASP A 114 -3.98 -10.02 -12.04
N LEU A 115 -4.18 -9.65 -10.77
CA LEU A 115 -3.54 -8.48 -10.17
C LEU A 115 -2.14 -8.75 -9.62
N TRP A 116 -1.69 -10.02 -9.57
CA TRP A 116 -0.35 -10.38 -9.10
C TRP A 116 0.36 -11.44 -9.96
N VAL A 117 -0.39 -12.22 -10.75
CA VAL A 117 0.18 -13.16 -11.73
C VAL A 117 0.16 -12.53 -13.12
N PRO A 118 1.28 -12.49 -13.85
CA PRO A 118 1.30 -12.05 -15.24
C PRO A 118 0.40 -12.92 -16.13
N CYS A 119 -0.59 -12.32 -16.80
CA CYS A 119 -1.37 -12.99 -17.83
C CYS A 119 -0.80 -12.71 -19.23
N LYS A 120 -0.74 -13.72 -20.10
CA LYS A 120 -0.11 -13.65 -21.44
C LYS A 120 -0.67 -12.55 -22.36
N HIS A 121 -1.91 -12.11 -22.14
CA HIS A 121 -2.61 -11.11 -22.97
C HIS A 121 -2.99 -9.85 -22.21
N ALA A 122 -2.57 -9.71 -20.95
CA ALA A 122 -2.90 -8.55 -20.12
C ALA A 122 -1.67 -7.67 -19.90
N LYS A 123 -1.92 -6.46 -19.41
CA LYS A 123 -0.86 -5.62 -18.83
C LYS A 123 -0.18 -6.39 -17.69
N LYS A 124 1.12 -6.14 -17.49
CA LYS A 124 1.83 -6.70 -16.34
C LYS A 124 1.09 -6.29 -15.05
N PRO A 125 0.95 -7.19 -14.07
CA PRO A 125 0.29 -6.87 -12.81
C PRO A 125 0.95 -5.67 -12.17
N GLY A 126 0.10 -4.74 -11.71
CA GLY A 126 0.49 -3.53 -10.99
C GLY A 126 0.82 -3.85 -9.54
N GLN A 127 0.62 -2.85 -8.67
CA GLN A 127 0.82 -2.99 -7.24
C GLN A 127 -0.47 -2.78 -6.43
N ASP A 128 -1.64 -2.81 -7.09
CA ASP A 128 -2.94 -2.49 -6.48
C ASP A 128 -3.25 -3.36 -5.25
N LEU A 129 -2.92 -4.66 -5.28
CA LEU A 129 -3.09 -5.55 -4.12
C LEU A 129 -2.19 -5.15 -2.95
N ALA A 130 -0.93 -4.79 -3.21
CA ALA A 130 0.00 -4.36 -2.16
C ALA A 130 -0.40 -3.00 -1.57
N ILE A 131 -0.87 -2.07 -2.42
CA ILE A 131 -1.41 -0.77 -2.00
C ILE A 131 -2.66 -0.97 -1.14
N ALA A 132 -3.58 -1.83 -1.57
CA ALA A 132 -4.80 -2.14 -0.81
C ALA A 132 -4.47 -2.79 0.54
N ALA A 133 -3.58 -3.78 0.58
CA ALA A 133 -3.13 -4.40 1.82
C ALA A 133 -2.53 -3.36 2.79
N THR A 134 -1.71 -2.45 2.27
CA THR A 134 -1.13 -1.33 3.04
C THR A 134 -2.22 -0.42 3.60
N ALA A 135 -3.16 0.01 2.75
CA ALA A 135 -4.25 0.88 3.17
C ALA A 135 -5.15 0.23 4.24
N ILE A 136 -5.43 -1.07 4.12
CA ILE A 136 -6.25 -1.79 5.12
C ILE A 136 -5.50 -1.91 6.46
N ALA A 137 -4.24 -2.35 6.44
CA ALA A 137 -3.45 -2.52 7.65
C ALA A 137 -3.29 -1.21 8.45
N HIS A 138 -3.10 -0.10 7.74
CA HIS A 138 -2.97 1.23 8.35
C HIS A 138 -4.30 2.00 8.49
N ARG A 139 -5.44 1.36 8.21
CA ARG A 139 -6.77 1.96 8.27
C ARG A 139 -6.82 3.29 7.50
N ALA A 140 -6.28 3.33 6.30
CA ALA A 140 -6.23 4.52 5.46
C ALA A 140 -7.16 4.41 4.25
N VAL A 141 -7.51 5.56 3.67
CA VAL A 141 -8.29 5.67 2.44
C VAL A 141 -7.35 5.57 1.26
N VAL A 142 -7.72 4.80 0.23
CA VAL A 142 -6.97 4.78 -1.02
C VAL A 142 -7.37 6.00 -1.86
N ALA A 143 -6.39 6.77 -2.33
CA ALA A 143 -6.60 7.78 -3.36
C ALA A 143 -6.08 7.23 -4.70
N SER A 144 -6.97 7.02 -5.66
CA SER A 144 -6.64 6.45 -6.97
C SER A 144 -7.52 7.02 -8.06
N MET A 145 -6.94 7.26 -9.25
CA MET A 145 -7.71 7.56 -10.46
C MET A 145 -8.11 6.29 -11.24
N ASN A 146 -7.53 5.13 -10.92
CA ASN A 146 -7.88 3.83 -11.48
C ASN A 146 -8.61 2.95 -10.44
N THR A 147 -9.90 3.18 -10.28
CA THR A 147 -10.66 2.64 -9.14
C THR A 147 -11.13 1.19 -9.31
N LYS A 148 -11.12 0.64 -10.54
CA LYS A 148 -11.73 -0.65 -10.86
C LYS A 148 -11.18 -1.81 -10.05
N ASP A 149 -9.86 -1.92 -9.93
CA ASP A 149 -9.22 -3.02 -9.23
C ASP A 149 -9.41 -2.91 -7.71
N PHE A 150 -9.38 -1.69 -7.15
CA PHE A 150 -9.72 -1.46 -5.74
C PHE A 150 -11.18 -1.80 -5.42
N VAL A 151 -12.12 -1.53 -6.32
CA VAL A 151 -13.53 -1.96 -6.17
C VAL A 151 -13.66 -3.48 -6.20
N ARG A 152 -12.86 -4.19 -7.01
CA ARG A 152 -12.82 -5.66 -6.99
C ARG A 152 -12.25 -6.18 -5.67
N ILE A 153 -11.17 -5.57 -5.17
CA ILE A 153 -10.53 -5.94 -3.91
C ILE A 153 -11.51 -5.76 -2.73
N ASP A 154 -12.25 -4.65 -2.67
CA ASP A 154 -13.20 -4.34 -1.58
C ASP A 154 -14.30 -5.38 -1.38
N ARG A 155 -14.64 -6.15 -2.42
CA ARG A 155 -15.58 -7.28 -2.32
C ARG A 155 -15.07 -8.38 -1.39
N TYR A 156 -13.76 -8.56 -1.29
CA TYR A 156 -13.13 -9.60 -0.47
C TYR A 156 -12.46 -9.04 0.78
N PHE A 157 -11.86 -7.85 0.68
CA PHE A 157 -11.12 -7.20 1.76
C PHE A 157 -11.55 -5.74 1.88
N ARG A 158 -12.29 -5.40 2.93
CA ARG A 158 -12.90 -4.07 3.06
C ARG A 158 -11.87 -2.95 3.11
N LEU A 159 -11.98 -2.03 2.17
CA LEU A 159 -11.25 -0.77 2.21
C LEU A 159 -11.95 0.21 3.15
N ARG A 160 -11.17 1.06 3.84
CA ARG A 160 -11.74 2.16 4.65
C ARG A 160 -12.50 3.16 3.77
N GLY A 161 -12.07 3.33 2.52
CA GLY A 161 -12.69 4.14 1.49
C GLY A 161 -11.79 4.20 0.24
N LEU A 162 -12.36 4.63 -0.88
CA LEU A 162 -11.68 4.83 -2.15
C LEU A 162 -12.14 6.16 -2.75
N PHE A 163 -11.21 7.09 -2.86
CA PHE A 163 -11.44 8.45 -3.35
C PHE A 163 -10.70 8.68 -4.67
N ASN A 164 -11.39 9.29 -5.64
CA ASN A 164 -10.83 9.66 -6.93
C ASN A 164 -10.57 11.18 -6.99
N PRO A 165 -9.30 11.62 -6.90
CA PRO A 165 -8.97 13.05 -6.88
C PRO A 165 -9.17 13.76 -8.24
N ASP A 166 -9.28 13.03 -9.35
CA ASP A 166 -9.52 13.64 -10.67
C ASP A 166 -10.98 14.06 -10.88
N CYS A 167 -11.93 13.45 -10.18
CA CYS A 167 -13.34 13.83 -10.28
C CYS A 167 -13.99 14.21 -8.95
N GLY A 168 -13.24 14.14 -7.84
CA GLY A 168 -13.73 14.45 -6.50
C GLY A 168 -14.78 13.46 -5.97
N LYS A 169 -14.85 12.25 -6.52
CA LYS A 169 -15.86 11.24 -6.18
C LYS A 169 -15.33 10.16 -5.25
N TRP A 170 -16.24 9.60 -4.46
CA TRP A 170 -16.00 8.40 -3.67
C TRP A 170 -16.57 7.18 -4.41
N ASP A 171 -15.69 6.36 -4.99
CA ASP A 171 -16.08 5.07 -5.58
C ASP A 171 -16.41 4.05 -4.48
N ILE A 172 -15.75 4.15 -3.32
CA ILE A 172 -16.13 3.45 -2.10
C ILE A 172 -16.25 4.48 -0.99
N PRO A 173 -17.46 4.73 -0.45
CA PRO A 173 -17.63 5.71 0.62
C PRO A 173 -16.92 5.25 1.89
N LEU A 174 -16.62 6.20 2.77
CA LEU A 174 -15.99 5.91 4.05
C LEU A 174 -16.76 4.83 4.81
N ALA A 175 -16.04 3.90 5.45
CA ALA A 175 -16.65 2.79 6.19
C ALA A 175 -17.72 3.24 7.22
N SER A 176 -17.57 4.43 7.81
CA SER A 176 -18.55 5.02 8.73
C SER A 176 -19.90 5.36 8.06
N ALA A 177 -19.92 5.61 6.75
CA ALA A 177 -21.10 5.96 5.97
C ALA A 177 -21.80 4.73 5.31
N ARG A 178 -21.17 3.54 5.32
CA ARG A 178 -21.65 2.34 4.60
C ARG A 178 -22.79 1.56 5.28
N ARG A 179 -23.45 2.10 6.32
CA ARG A 179 -24.43 1.38 7.17
C ARG A 179 -25.81 1.10 6.51
N SER A 180 -25.88 0.90 5.20
CA SER A 180 -27.14 0.69 4.45
C SER A 180 -27.14 -0.65 3.69
N SER A 181 -28.32 -1.19 3.37
CA SER A 181 -28.61 -2.60 2.98
C SER A 181 -27.67 -3.29 1.97
N ALA A 182 -26.99 -2.57 1.07
CA ALA A 182 -25.96 -3.12 0.17
C ALA A 182 -24.75 -3.73 0.93
N ALA A 183 -24.53 -3.32 2.18
CA ALA A 183 -23.50 -3.87 3.06
C ALA A 183 -23.70 -5.37 3.36
N GLN A 184 -24.94 -5.87 3.35
CA GLN A 184 -25.27 -7.26 3.71
C GLN A 184 -24.80 -8.27 2.66
N THR A 185 -24.94 -7.95 1.37
CA THR A 185 -24.48 -8.83 0.27
C THR A 185 -22.95 -8.91 0.23
N HIS A 186 -22.27 -7.76 0.33
CA HIS A 186 -20.80 -7.72 0.43
C HIS A 186 -20.29 -8.46 1.66
N GLU A 187 -20.97 -8.35 2.81
CA GLU A 187 -20.58 -9.05 4.04
C GLU A 187 -20.73 -10.57 3.92
N LYS A 188 -21.78 -11.07 3.25
CA LYS A 188 -21.94 -12.51 2.96
C LYS A 188 -20.83 -13.05 2.07
N GLU A 189 -20.42 -12.32 1.02
CA GLU A 189 -19.31 -12.72 0.16
C GLU A 189 -17.97 -12.76 0.91
N GLN A 190 -17.76 -11.80 1.82
CA GLN A 190 -16.56 -11.72 2.67
C GLN A 190 -16.51 -12.85 3.69
N GLN A 191 -17.60 -13.08 4.44
CA GLN A 191 -17.69 -14.19 5.40
C GLN A 191 -17.47 -15.52 4.68
N ARG A 192 -18.08 -15.71 3.51
CA ARG A 192 -17.86 -16.90 2.70
C ARG A 192 -16.38 -17.09 2.32
N TRP A 193 -15.65 -16.02 2.05
CA TRP A 193 -14.23 -16.11 1.75
C TRP A 193 -13.39 -16.43 2.99
N HIS A 194 -13.59 -15.72 4.10
CA HIS A 194 -12.83 -15.93 5.33
C HIS A 194 -13.03 -17.33 5.95
N HIS A 195 -14.15 -17.99 5.65
CA HIS A 195 -14.43 -19.38 6.07
C HIS A 195 -14.09 -20.45 5.02
N ARG A 196 -13.46 -20.09 3.89
CA ARG A 196 -13.14 -21.06 2.84
C ARG A 196 -11.89 -21.86 3.22
N PRO A 197 -11.92 -23.21 3.16
CA PRO A 197 -10.73 -24.02 3.32
C PRO A 197 -9.72 -23.72 2.20
N LEU A 198 -8.46 -23.53 2.58
CA LEU A 198 -7.38 -23.29 1.62
C LEU A 198 -7.18 -24.51 0.71
N PRO A 199 -6.80 -24.33 -0.56
CA PRO A 199 -6.44 -25.44 -1.44
C PRO A 199 -5.36 -26.30 -0.78
N SER A 200 -5.46 -27.64 -0.88
CA SER A 200 -4.47 -28.58 -0.36
C SER A 200 -3.13 -28.40 -1.09
N GLN A 201 -2.28 -27.51 -0.57
CA GLN A 201 -0.88 -27.40 -0.97
C GLN A 201 -0.10 -28.49 -0.24
N ARG A 202 0.75 -29.26 -0.94
CA ARG A 202 1.74 -30.12 -0.28
C ARG A 202 2.61 -29.22 0.61
N SER A 203 2.48 -29.38 1.92
CA SER A 203 3.10 -28.53 2.93
C SER A 203 4.62 -28.56 2.81
N ARG A 204 5.19 -27.53 2.19
CA ARG A 204 6.56 -27.06 2.47
C ARG A 204 6.53 -25.93 3.51
N LEU A 205 5.59 -26.01 4.46
CA LEU A 205 5.70 -25.21 5.67
C LEU A 205 6.79 -25.87 6.50
N PHE A 206 7.83 -25.10 6.84
CA PHE A 206 8.85 -25.58 7.76
C PHE A 206 8.17 -25.99 9.08
N PRO A 207 8.61 -27.08 9.73
CA PRO A 207 8.13 -27.39 11.06
C PRO A 207 8.38 -26.16 11.95
N VAL A 208 7.33 -25.67 12.60
CA VAL A 208 7.47 -24.62 13.61
C VAL A 208 8.34 -25.22 14.70
N CYS A 209 9.58 -24.75 14.82
CA CYS A 209 10.47 -25.22 15.87
C CYS A 209 9.99 -24.60 17.19
N PRO A 210 9.45 -25.38 18.14
CA PRO A 210 8.85 -24.85 19.36
C PRO A 210 9.87 -24.16 20.28
N GLN A 211 11.16 -24.34 20.03
CA GLN A 211 12.26 -23.81 20.83
C GLN A 211 12.98 -22.60 20.20
N PHE A 212 12.54 -22.07 19.05
CA PHE A 212 13.18 -20.88 18.46
C PHE A 212 12.83 -19.62 19.29
N PRO A 213 13.77 -19.03 20.04
CA PRO A 213 13.46 -17.95 20.97
C PRO A 213 13.58 -16.61 20.25
N PHE A 214 12.53 -16.17 19.56
CA PHE A 214 12.48 -14.79 19.01
C PHE A 214 12.53 -13.72 20.13
N ALA A 215 12.19 -14.07 21.36
CA ALA A 215 12.06 -13.13 22.47
C ALA A 215 13.38 -12.72 23.17
N GLN A 216 14.53 -13.36 22.87
CA GLN A 216 15.79 -13.10 23.59
C GLN A 216 16.84 -12.30 22.79
N ALA A 217 16.68 -12.14 21.48
CA ALA A 217 17.68 -11.43 20.66
C ALA A 217 17.65 -9.90 20.82
N SER A 218 16.60 -9.31 21.41
CA SER A 218 16.48 -7.85 21.55
C SER A 218 17.23 -7.25 22.75
N ARG A 219 17.76 -8.04 23.69
CA ARG A 219 18.52 -7.52 24.84
C ARG A 219 20.05 -7.61 24.70
N ALA A 220 20.57 -8.52 23.88
CA ALA A 220 22.02 -8.69 23.72
C ALA A 220 22.69 -7.60 22.86
N ALA A 221 21.94 -6.81 22.10
CA ALA A 221 22.50 -5.76 21.24
C ALA A 221 22.73 -4.42 21.98
N THR A 222 22.23 -4.25 23.20
CA THR A 222 22.40 -3.00 23.97
C THR A 222 23.48 -3.09 25.05
N GLU A 223 23.98 -4.28 25.39
CA GLU A 223 24.99 -4.46 26.44
C GLU A 223 26.45 -4.46 25.94
N ASN A 224 26.70 -4.55 24.62
CA ASN A 224 28.06 -4.53 24.07
C ASN A 224 28.58 -3.14 23.65
N LEU A 225 27.90 -2.06 24.03
CA LEU A 225 28.40 -0.68 23.85
C LEU A 225 28.82 0.02 25.15
N ALA A 226 28.84 -0.71 26.28
CA ALA A 226 29.28 -0.18 27.58
C ALA A 226 30.67 -0.67 28.02
N VAL A 227 31.38 -1.44 27.19
CA VAL A 227 32.76 -1.87 27.44
C VAL A 227 33.59 -1.68 26.17
N MET A 228 33.86 -0.42 25.82
CA MET A 228 35.04 0.05 25.08
C MET A 228 35.06 1.58 25.06
#